data_AF-A0AA43BYQ4-F1
#
_entry.id   AF-A0AA43BYQ4-F1
#
_cell.length_a   1.000
_cell.length_b   1.000
_cell.length_c   1.000
_cell.angle_alpha   90.00
_cell.angle_beta   90.00
_cell.angle_gamma   90.00
#
_symmetry.space_group_name_H-M   'P 1'
#
loop_
_entity.id
_entity.type
_entity.pdbx_description
1 polymer ?
#
loop_
_entity_poly.entity_id
_entity_poly.type
_entity_poly.pdbx_seq_one_letter_code
_entity_poly.pdbx_strand_id
1 'polypeptide(L)'
;MGEAITLDHLVKKLEGLHDAMRKGELEHGEYDQRLARMITELRERKLVAERPEILSTLQDLEQRGIVTASVRSHIVSRLGLA
;
A
#
# COMPACT_ATOMS: atom_id res chain seq x y z
N MET A 1 13.36 5.24 -17.62
CA MET A 1 13.96 4.55 -16.47
C MET A 1 12.91 4.61 -15.37
N GLY A 2 12.12 3.54 -15.16
CA GLY A 2 11.14 3.53 -14.08
C GLY A 2 11.88 3.43 -12.76
N GLU A 3 11.84 4.48 -11.95
CA GLU A 3 12.40 4.44 -10.59
C GLU A 3 11.74 3.29 -9.82
N ALA A 4 12.58 2.41 -9.29
CA ALA A 4 12.13 1.25 -8.54
C ALA A 4 11.41 1.75 -7.28
N ILE A 5 10.24 1.19 -6.98
CA ILE A 5 9.51 1.59 -5.78
C ILE A 5 10.20 0.94 -4.58
N THR A 6 10.53 1.75 -3.58
CA THR A 6 11.03 1.30 -2.28
C THR A 6 9.89 1.13 -1.29
N LEU A 7 10.15 0.38 -0.21
CA LEU A 7 9.19 0.16 0.86
C LEU A 7 8.76 1.48 1.55
N ASP A 8 9.69 2.42 1.72
CA ASP A 8 9.40 3.77 2.25
C ASP A 8 8.39 4.53 1.38
N HIS A 9 8.54 4.45 0.06
CA HIS A 9 7.62 5.11 -0.87
C HIS A 9 6.21 4.49 -0.83
N LEU A 10 6.11 3.17 -0.65
CA LEU A 10 4.83 2.50 -0.41
C LEU A 10 4.18 2.99 0.88
N VAL A 11 4.95 3.02 1.98
CA VAL A 11 4.48 3.49 3.29
C VAL A 11 3.93 4.91 3.18
N LYS A 12 4.69 5.85 2.62
CA LYS A 12 4.26 7.24 2.45
C LYS A 12 2.97 7.38 1.63
N LYS A 13 2.81 6.58 0.56
CA LYS A 13 1.57 6.58 -0.22
C LYS A 13 0.38 6.08 0.60
N LEU A 14 0.56 5.01 1.39
CA LEU A 14 -0.48 4.48 2.27
C LEU A 14 -0.86 5.47 3.38
N GLU A 15 0.13 6.11 4.01
CA GLU A 15 -0.10 7.15 5.00
C GLU A 15 -0.87 8.34 4.42
N GLY A 16 -0.49 8.79 3.22
CA GLY A 16 -1.19 9.88 2.53
C GLY A 16 -2.65 9.53 2.15
N LEU A 17 -2.89 8.29 1.70
CA LEU A 17 -4.25 7.82 1.41
C LEU A 17 -5.10 7.72 2.69
N HIS A 18 -4.51 7.23 3.78
CA HIS A 18 -5.16 7.17 5.08
C HIS A 18 -5.51 8.57 5.59
N ASP A 19 -4.56 9.51 5.55
CA ASP A 19 -4.75 10.87 6.03
C ASP A 19 -5.82 11.62 5.23
N ALA A 20 -5.79 11.53 3.90
CA ALA A 20 -6.82 12.13 3.05
C ALA A 20 -8.21 11.50 3.26
N MET A 21 -8.29 10.18 3.50
CA MET A 21 -9.55 9.52 3.89
C MET A 21 -10.02 9.99 5.27
N ARG A 22 -9.12 10.09 6.24
CA ARG A 22 -9.41 10.55 7.61
C ARG A 22 -9.88 12.00 7.65
N LYS A 23 -9.32 12.85 6.78
CA LYS A 23 -9.74 14.24 6.62
C LYS A 23 -11.07 14.40 5.88
N GLY A 24 -11.62 13.32 5.33
CA GLY A 24 -12.82 13.35 4.49
C GLY A 24 -12.59 13.98 3.12
N GLU A 25 -11.33 14.10 2.68
CA GLU A 25 -10.94 14.59 1.37
C GLU A 25 -11.05 13.51 0.28
N LEU A 26 -11.23 12.25 0.68
CA LEU A 26 -11.39 11.10 -0.20
C LEU A 26 -12.70 10.38 0.08
N GLU A 27 -13.52 10.24 -0.96
CA GLU A 27 -14.63 9.29 -0.95
C GLU A 27 -14.10 7.85 -1.01
N HIS A 28 -14.87 6.90 -0.46
CA HIS A 28 -14.50 5.48 -0.46
C HIS A 28 -14.14 4.96 -1.86
N GLY A 29 -14.89 5.36 -2.89
CA GLY A 29 -14.60 4.96 -4.28
C GLY A 29 -13.26 5.49 -4.81
N GLU A 30 -12.86 6.71 -4.44
CA GLU A 30 -11.57 7.26 -4.81
C GLU A 30 -10.42 6.58 -4.05
N TYR A 31 -10.61 6.25 -2.78
CA TYR A 31 -9.62 5.52 -2.00
C TYR A 31 -9.31 4.17 -2.67
N ASP A 32 -10.34 3.38 -2.99
CA ASP A 32 -10.18 2.09 -3.66
C ASP A 32 -9.51 2.23 -5.04
N GLN A 33 -9.87 3.25 -5.82
CA GLN A 33 -9.28 3.48 -7.12
C GLN A 33 -7.79 3.84 -7.02
N ARG A 34 -7.41 4.71 -6.06
CA ARG A 34 -6.01 5.08 -5.82
C ARG A 34 -5.20 3.90 -5.29
N LEU A 35 -5.79 3.11 -4.39
CA LEU A 35 -5.18 1.89 -3.86
C LEU A 35 -4.90 0.89 -4.99
N ALA A 36 -5.88 0.65 -5.87
CA ALA A 36 -5.73 -0.25 -7.00
C ALA A 36 -4.63 0.22 -7.97
N ARG A 37 -4.55 1.53 -8.26
CA ARG A 37 -3.46 2.10 -9.06
C ARG A 37 -2.11 1.90 -8.41
N MET A 38 -1.98 2.20 -7.13
CA MET A 38 -0.73 2.03 -6.40
C MET A 38 -0.26 0.57 -6.42
N ILE A 39 -1.16 -0.39 -6.18
CA ILE A 39 -0.82 -1.81 -6.22
C ILE A 39 -0.38 -2.25 -7.63
N THR A 40 -1.04 -1.72 -8.67
CA THR A 40 -0.65 -1.96 -10.06
C THR A 40 0.76 -1.41 -10.33
N GLU A 41 1.06 -0.18 -9.89
CA GLU A 41 2.40 0.40 -10.02
C GLU A 41 3.47 -0.40 -9.28
N LEU A 42 3.17 -0.90 -8.07
CA LEU A 42 4.10 -1.74 -7.29
C LEU A 42 4.45 -3.03 -8.04
N ARG A 43 3.46 -3.63 -8.70
CA ARG A 43 3.64 -4.83 -9.51
C ARG A 43 4.47 -4.55 -10.76
N GLU A 44 4.20 -3.44 -11.45
CA GLU A 44 4.88 -3.06 -12.68
C GLU A 44 6.33 -2.62 -12.44
N ARG A 45 6.57 -1.86 -11.38
CA ARG A 45 7.89 -1.29 -11.06
C ARG A 45 8.78 -2.21 -10.21
N LYS A 46 8.29 -3.40 -9.84
CA LYS A 46 8.91 -4.38 -8.92
C LYS A 46 9.43 -3.73 -7.64
N LEU A 47 8.65 -3.85 -6.56
CA LEU A 47 9.07 -3.41 -5.23
C LEU A 47 10.44 -3.99 -4.86
N VAL A 48 11.40 -3.12 -4.57
CA VAL A 48 12.77 -3.50 -4.17
C VAL A 48 12.79 -3.68 -2.66
N ALA A 49 12.22 -4.79 -2.20
CA ALA A 49 12.20 -5.20 -0.80
C ALA A 49 12.05 -6.71 -0.70
N GLU A 50 12.56 -7.30 0.37
CA GLU A 50 12.37 -8.73 0.60
C GLU A 50 10.92 -9.03 1.05
N ARG A 51 10.42 -10.21 0.70
CA ARG A 51 9.09 -10.68 1.13
C ARG A 51 8.82 -10.48 2.63
N PRO A 52 9.71 -10.90 3.56
CA PRO A 52 9.50 -10.69 4.99
C PRO A 52 9.45 -9.20 5.39
N GLU A 53 10.25 -8.34 4.76
CA GLU A 53 10.22 -6.89 5.02
C GLU A 53 8.87 -6.30 4.63
N ILE A 54 8.36 -6.66 3.45
CA ILE A 54 7.05 -6.19 2.96
C ILE A 54 5.94 -6.62 3.91
N LEU A 55 5.93 -7.89 4.31
CA LEU A 55 4.91 -8.43 5.22
C LEU A 55 4.98 -7.76 6.61
N SER A 56 6.18 -7.56 7.13
CA SER A 56 6.39 -6.93 8.44
C SER A 56 5.96 -5.46 8.43
N THR A 57 6.29 -4.71 7.38
CA THR A 57 5.84 -3.31 7.23
C THR A 57 4.32 -3.23 7.06
N LEU A 58 3.71 -4.09 6.24
CA LEU A 58 2.26 -4.09 6.11
C LEU A 58 1.55 -4.44 7.43
N GLN A 59 2.15 -5.31 8.24
CA GLN A 59 1.65 -5.63 9.58
C GLN A 59 1.80 -4.44 10.54
N ASP A 60 2.93 -3.73 10.52
CA ASP A 60 3.13 -2.50 11.31
C ASP A 60 2.08 -1.44 10.95
N LEU A 61 1.85 -1.21 9.66
CA LEU A 61 0.84 -0.26 9.19
C LEU A 61 -0.58 -0.64 9.61
N GLU A 62 -0.89 -1.93 9.65
CA GLU A 62 -2.17 -2.44 10.17
C GLU A 62 -2.29 -2.18 11.67
N GLN A 63 -1.26 -2.49 12.46
CA GLN A 63 -1.24 -2.25 13.91
C GLN A 63 -1.35 -0.77 14.25
N ARG A 64 -0.78 0.10 13.43
CA ARG A 64 -0.88 1.57 13.54
C ARG A 64 -2.24 2.11 13.07
N GLY A 65 -3.10 1.28 12.48
CA GLY A 65 -4.41 1.67 11.98
C GLY A 65 -4.38 2.48 10.68
N ILE A 66 -3.24 2.50 9.98
CA ILE A 66 -3.07 3.24 8.72
C ILE A 66 -3.74 2.49 7.57
N VAL A 67 -3.64 1.16 7.57
CA VAL A 67 -4.35 0.28 6.64
C VAL A 67 -5.23 -0.69 7.40
N THR A 68 -6.33 -1.11 6.78
CA THR A 68 -7.19 -2.16 7.34
C THR A 68 -6.64 -3.55 6.99
N ALA A 69 -7.05 -4.57 7.75
CA ALA A 69 -6.71 -5.96 7.46
C ALA A 69 -7.09 -6.37 6.01
N SER A 70 -8.22 -5.89 5.49
CA SER A 70 -8.65 -6.11 4.11
C SER A 70 -7.67 -5.52 3.10
N VAL A 71 -7.21 -4.28 3.33
CA VAL A 71 -6.24 -3.60 2.45
C VAL A 71 -4.90 -4.34 2.47
N ARG A 72 -4.40 -4.74 3.64
CA ARG A 72 -3.20 -5.57 3.77
C ARG A 72 -3.33 -6.86 2.95
N SER A 73 -4.40 -7.62 3.17
CA SER A 73 -4.65 -8.88 2.45
C SER A 73 -4.67 -8.67 0.93
N HIS A 74 -5.30 -7.59 0.47
CA HIS A 74 -5.36 -7.24 -0.95
C HIS A 74 -3.96 -6.96 -1.52
N ILE A 75 -3.12 -6.20 -0.81
CA ILE A 75 -1.74 -5.92 -1.23
C ILE A 75 -0.92 -7.21 -1.29
N VAL A 76 -0.98 -8.04 -0.24
CA VAL A 76 -0.26 -9.32 -0.16
C VAL A 76 -0.65 -10.26 -1.30
N SER A 77 -1.95 -10.40 -1.56
CA SER A 77 -2.47 -11.23 -2.66
C SER A 77 -2.01 -10.72 -4.03
N ARG A 78 -2.08 -9.41 -4.26
CA ARG A 78 -1.72 -8.80 -5.56
C ARG A 78 -0.23 -8.80 -5.85
N LEU A 79 0.60 -8.78 -4.81
CA LEU A 79 2.05 -8.92 -4.94
C LEU A 79 2.50 -10.39 -5.01
N GLY A 80 1.59 -11.36 -4.88
CA GLY A 80 1.93 -12.78 -4.89
C GLY A 80 2.74 -13.20 -3.67
N LEU A 81 2.46 -12.57 -2.52
CA LEU A 81 3.11 -12.81 -1.23
C LEU A 81 2.26 -13.71 -0.30
N ALA A 82 1.06 -14.10 -0.75
CA ALA A 82 0.15 -15.01 -0.05
C ALA A 82 0.58 -16.47 -0.19
#